data_AF-A0A957K565-F1
#
_entry.id   AF-A0A957K565-F1
#
_cell.length_a   1.000
_cell.length_b   1.000
_cell.length_c   1.000
_cell.angle_alpha   90.00
_cell.angle_beta   90.00
_cell.angle_gamma   90.00
#
_symmetry.space_group_name_H-M   'P 1'
#
loop_
_entity.id
_entity.type
_entity.pdbx_description
1 polymer ?
#
loop_
_entity_poly.entity_id
_entity_poly.type
_entity_poly.pdbx_seq_one_letter_code
_entity_poly.pdbx_strand_id
1 'polypeptide(L)'
;MGPSAALWQKPGLQCAGVVLSGPGQRDWIISSQTTSPRRRQDVAAGLQELELWLHDLLRGGIAQVQHQPAEYWQGPAGRLVDAQAVSLARQVRNLAQLPGRSADWPERLLLELSEIHLLIQAYKQFDQLEPGLQADIHWAIGWVPSDAALRHQPQVAGRWLVLGSRESKEVGQHLRRSYLLEMATGRLAQITEQKQARTGYETDFPVGQVLPATLVYYPSNAPLRAAVVTAGEPEPAGTFNPAWSQPDLRAALAAFGAILSQNPWQRQYPLILREVTPLQRQNAWYVADQRGEWLAIDPGCPEPWTLLAYSGGRPLTLAAEWNGELLWPLSACVDDRWVELRPLKVR
;
A
#
# COMPACT_ATOMS: atom_id res chain seq x y z
N MET A 1 4.31 -51.10 -25.98
CA MET A 1 5.21 -50.00 -25.56
C MET A 1 4.49 -48.68 -25.76
N GLY A 2 4.02 -48.10 -24.67
CA GLY A 2 3.42 -46.77 -24.62
C GLY A 2 3.35 -46.39 -23.15
N PRO A 3 4.08 -45.36 -22.67
CA PRO A 3 4.06 -45.05 -21.25
C PRO A 3 2.87 -44.14 -20.91
N SER A 4 2.21 -44.57 -19.85
CA SER A 4 1.11 -43.94 -19.13
C SER A 4 1.57 -42.64 -18.48
N ALA A 5 0.75 -41.60 -18.63
CA ALA A 5 0.87 -40.32 -17.94
C ALA A 5 0.27 -40.46 -16.53
N ALA A 6 1.11 -40.24 -15.50
CA ALA A 6 0.66 -40.20 -14.12
C ALA A 6 1.44 -39.14 -13.31
N LEU A 7 0.65 -38.24 -12.70
CA LEU A 7 0.84 -37.64 -11.38
C LEU A 7 1.85 -36.49 -11.23
N TRP A 8 1.39 -35.29 -11.61
CA TRP A 8 1.76 -34.05 -10.92
C TRP A 8 0.65 -33.71 -9.90
N GLN A 9 0.80 -34.19 -8.67
CA GLN A 9 0.01 -33.66 -7.54
C GLN A 9 0.72 -32.41 -7.01
N LYS A 10 0.08 -31.25 -7.18
CA LYS A 10 0.48 -29.99 -6.53
C LYS A 10 0.10 -30.04 -5.04
N PRO A 11 1.00 -29.70 -4.11
CA PRO A 11 0.60 -29.34 -2.76
C PRO A 11 -0.10 -27.98 -2.81
N GLY A 12 -1.37 -27.95 -2.40
CA GLY A 12 -2.20 -26.74 -2.38
C GLY A 12 -1.79 -25.79 -1.25
N LEU A 13 -1.18 -24.67 -1.61
CA LEU A 13 -1.28 -23.44 -0.84
C LEU A 13 -2.62 -22.79 -1.23
N GLN A 14 -3.67 -23.09 -0.47
CA GLN A 14 -4.89 -22.28 -0.49
C GLN A 14 -4.54 -20.94 0.16
N CYS A 15 -4.20 -19.95 -0.66
CA CYS A 15 -4.50 -18.58 -0.30
C CYS A 15 -6.02 -18.54 -0.08
N ALA A 16 -6.46 -18.28 1.15
CA ALA A 16 -7.85 -18.01 1.45
C ALA A 16 -8.24 -16.66 0.82
N GLY A 17 -8.34 -16.63 -0.51
CA GLY A 17 -9.18 -15.68 -1.21
C GLY A 17 -10.60 -16.03 -0.82
N VAL A 18 -11.18 -15.26 0.11
CA VAL A 18 -12.62 -15.27 0.29
C VAL A 18 -13.20 -14.69 -1.00
N VAL A 19 -13.57 -15.58 -1.93
CA VAL A 19 -14.43 -15.22 -3.05
C VAL A 19 -15.81 -14.97 -2.43
N LEU A 20 -16.12 -13.71 -2.14
CA LEU A 20 -17.48 -13.28 -1.84
C LEU A 20 -18.28 -13.27 -3.14
N SER A 21 -18.57 -14.43 -3.72
CA SER A 21 -19.52 -14.55 -4.84
C SER A 21 -20.90 -14.85 -4.28
N GLY A 22 -21.59 -13.80 -3.82
CA GLY A 22 -23.00 -13.81 -3.47
C GLY A 22 -23.84 -13.07 -4.52
N PRO A 23 -25.02 -13.57 -4.94
CA PRO A 23 -25.83 -12.94 -6.01
C PRO A 23 -26.38 -11.53 -5.68
N GLY A 24 -26.18 -11.04 -4.45
CA GLY A 24 -26.70 -9.75 -3.98
C GLY A 24 -25.75 -8.56 -4.11
N GLN A 25 -24.55 -8.72 -4.70
CA GLN A 25 -23.52 -7.66 -4.74
C GLN A 25 -23.67 -6.69 -5.92
N ARG A 26 -24.57 -6.98 -6.87
CA ARG A 26 -24.76 -6.20 -8.11
C ARG A 26 -25.61 -4.94 -7.94
N ASP A 27 -26.44 -4.85 -6.89
CA ASP A 27 -27.48 -3.81 -6.80
C ASP A 27 -27.22 -2.68 -5.78
N TRP A 28 -26.09 -2.67 -5.05
CA TRP A 28 -25.85 -1.66 -4.00
C TRP A 28 -24.58 -0.82 -4.16
N ILE A 29 -23.76 -1.06 -5.19
CA ILE A 29 -22.60 -0.22 -5.53
C ILE A 29 -23.05 1.13 -6.14
N ILE A 30 -24.35 1.24 -6.48
CA ILE A 30 -25.01 2.47 -6.92
C ILE A 30 -25.40 3.32 -5.69
N SER A 31 -24.41 3.78 -4.94
CA SER A 31 -24.57 4.96 -4.07
C SER A 31 -23.30 5.79 -3.91
N SER A 32 -22.36 5.72 -4.86
CA SER A 32 -21.52 6.88 -5.16
C SER A 32 -22.43 7.94 -5.81
N GLN A 33 -23.13 8.72 -4.98
CA GLN A 33 -23.97 9.82 -5.42
C GLN A 33 -23.13 10.78 -6.28
N THR A 34 -23.33 10.66 -7.59
CA THR A 34 -23.17 11.65 -8.64
C THR A 34 -21.87 12.47 -8.58
N THR A 35 -20.75 11.86 -8.97
CA THR A 35 -19.76 12.71 -9.62
C THR A 35 -20.47 13.35 -10.82
N SER A 36 -20.62 14.67 -10.82
CA SER A 36 -21.35 15.32 -11.90
C SER A 36 -20.72 14.92 -13.24
N PRO A 37 -21.52 14.69 -14.30
CA PRO A 37 -20.99 14.34 -15.62
C PRO A 37 -19.89 15.32 -16.07
N ARG A 38 -20.02 16.59 -15.69
CA ARG A 38 -19.02 17.64 -15.88
C ARG A 38 -17.67 17.32 -15.25
N ARG A 39 -17.63 16.89 -13.98
CA ARG A 39 -16.36 16.53 -13.31
C ARG A 39 -15.67 15.34 -13.98
N ARG A 40 -16.43 14.35 -14.48
CA ARG A 40 -15.85 13.23 -15.25
C ARG A 40 -15.26 13.71 -16.58
N GLN A 41 -15.94 14.64 -17.26
CA GLN A 41 -15.45 15.25 -18.49
C GLN A 41 -14.18 16.07 -18.24
N ASP A 42 -14.14 16.87 -17.16
CA ASP A 42 -12.97 17.66 -16.78
C ASP A 42 -11.75 16.75 -16.54
N VAL A 43 -11.92 15.66 -15.78
CA VAL A 43 -10.85 14.65 -15.57
C VAL A 43 -10.43 14.03 -16.88
N ALA A 44 -11.38 13.56 -17.71
CA ALA A 44 -11.07 12.91 -18.98
C ALA A 44 -10.22 13.81 -19.90
N ALA A 45 -10.57 15.09 -19.99
CA ALA A 45 -9.80 16.08 -20.76
C ALA A 45 -8.38 16.27 -20.17
N GLY A 46 -8.26 16.43 -18.85
CA GLY A 46 -6.96 16.56 -18.19
C GLY A 46 -6.06 15.33 -18.36
N LEU A 47 -6.64 14.12 -18.33
CA LEU A 47 -5.91 12.87 -18.57
C LEU A 47 -5.46 12.73 -20.03
N GLN A 48 -6.28 13.18 -20.98
CA GLN A 48 -5.91 13.19 -22.40
C GLN A 48 -4.72 14.12 -22.66
N GLU A 49 -4.72 15.31 -22.08
CA GLU A 49 -3.59 16.24 -22.17
C GLU A 49 -2.33 15.69 -21.49
N LEU A 50 -2.49 15.04 -20.33
CA LEU A 50 -1.39 14.38 -19.65
C LEU A 50 -0.79 13.26 -20.52
N GLU A 51 -1.62 12.47 -21.20
CA GLU A 51 -1.16 11.42 -22.11
C GLU A 51 -0.32 11.97 -23.26
N LEU A 52 -0.75 13.06 -23.89
CA LEU A 52 0.02 13.73 -24.93
C LEU A 52 1.38 14.19 -24.41
N TRP A 53 1.39 14.83 -23.23
CA TRP A 53 2.63 15.26 -22.59
C TRP A 53 3.56 14.08 -22.26
N LEU A 54 3.03 12.94 -21.79
CA LEU A 54 3.82 11.73 -21.55
C LEU A 54 4.47 11.21 -22.84
N HIS A 55 3.71 11.16 -23.95
CA HIS A 55 4.23 10.72 -25.24
C HIS A 55 5.31 11.66 -25.78
N ASP A 56 5.14 12.97 -25.60
CA ASP A 56 6.14 13.96 -26.03
C ASP A 56 7.42 13.88 -25.17
N LEU A 57 7.28 13.67 -23.85
CA LEU A 57 8.40 13.40 -22.95
C LEU A 57 9.20 12.17 -23.42
N LEU A 58 8.51 11.05 -23.69
CA LEU A 58 9.17 9.82 -24.13
C LEU A 58 9.80 9.97 -25.53
N ARG A 59 9.14 10.68 -26.45
CA ARG A 59 9.69 10.97 -27.80
C ARG A 59 10.94 11.84 -27.74
N GLY A 60 10.99 12.80 -26.80
CA GLY A 60 12.16 13.63 -26.54
C GLY A 60 13.33 12.86 -25.90
N GLY A 61 13.06 11.68 -25.34
CA GLY A 61 14.03 10.81 -24.70
C GLY A 61 14.24 11.14 -23.22
N ILE A 62 14.25 10.10 -22.39
CA ILE A 62 14.34 10.20 -20.93
C ILE A 62 15.57 11.01 -20.49
N ALA A 63 16.72 10.83 -21.14
CA ALA A 63 17.96 11.53 -20.79
C ALA A 63 17.83 13.07 -20.85
N GLN A 64 16.99 13.61 -21.74
CA GLN A 64 16.81 15.06 -21.88
C GLN A 64 16.01 15.67 -20.72
N VAL A 65 15.25 14.85 -20.00
CA VAL A 65 14.39 15.26 -18.90
C VAL A 65 15.20 15.86 -17.73
N GLN A 66 16.46 15.43 -17.55
CA GLN A 66 17.34 15.95 -16.51
C GLN A 66 17.66 17.45 -16.68
N HIS A 67 17.56 17.98 -17.90
CA HIS A 67 17.82 19.37 -18.21
C HIS A 67 16.55 20.23 -18.31
N GLN A 68 15.39 19.63 -18.08
CA GLN A 68 14.12 20.36 -18.14
C GLN A 68 13.93 21.26 -16.92
N PRO A 69 13.42 22.48 -17.10
CA PRO A 69 13.19 23.40 -15.99
C PRO A 69 11.96 22.97 -15.18
N ALA A 70 11.74 23.58 -14.02
CA ALA A 70 10.64 23.22 -13.12
C ALA A 70 9.26 23.36 -13.80
N GLU A 71 9.10 24.37 -14.66
CA GLU A 71 7.87 24.67 -15.40
C GLU A 71 7.42 23.51 -16.30
N TYR A 72 8.37 22.71 -16.80
CA TYR A 72 8.10 21.52 -17.62
C TYR A 72 7.17 20.53 -16.90
N TRP A 73 7.31 20.43 -15.58
CA TRP A 73 6.51 19.55 -14.72
C TRP A 73 5.32 20.29 -14.10
N GLN A 74 5.49 21.57 -13.77
CA GLN A 74 4.44 22.37 -13.11
C GLN A 74 3.27 22.64 -14.05
N GLY A 75 3.51 22.85 -15.35
CA GLY A 75 2.47 23.06 -16.35
C GLY A 75 1.43 21.92 -16.41
N PRO A 76 1.83 20.67 -16.73
CA PRO A 76 0.90 19.53 -16.74
C PRO A 76 0.31 19.26 -15.35
N ALA A 77 1.06 19.45 -14.25
CA ALA A 77 0.51 19.31 -12.91
C ALA A 77 -0.58 20.35 -12.59
N GLY A 78 -0.44 21.59 -13.05
CA GLY A 78 -1.46 22.64 -12.89
C GLY A 78 -2.76 22.27 -13.59
N ARG A 79 -2.67 21.83 -14.84
CA ARG A 79 -3.84 21.40 -15.63
C ARG A 79 -4.57 20.21 -14.99
N LEU A 80 -3.84 19.30 -14.35
CA LEU A 80 -4.45 18.21 -13.58
C LEU A 80 -5.20 18.69 -12.34
N VAL A 81 -4.75 19.78 -11.68
CA VAL A 81 -5.51 20.40 -10.58
C VAL A 81 -6.81 20.99 -11.11
N ASP A 82 -6.75 21.70 -12.23
CA ASP A 82 -7.94 22.29 -12.88
C ASP A 82 -8.93 21.19 -13.31
N ALA A 83 -8.40 20.06 -13.78
CA ALA A 83 -9.15 18.86 -14.13
C ALA A 83 -9.60 18.00 -12.93
N GLN A 84 -9.36 18.43 -11.69
CA GLN A 84 -9.73 17.71 -10.45
C GLN A 84 -9.05 16.35 -10.25
N ALA A 85 -7.87 16.14 -10.84
CA ALA A 85 -7.01 14.97 -10.68
C ALA A 85 -5.80 15.28 -9.76
N VAL A 86 -6.08 15.74 -8.54
CA VAL A 86 -5.07 16.30 -7.61
C VAL A 86 -3.99 15.30 -7.22
N SER A 87 -4.35 14.01 -7.08
CA SER A 87 -3.37 12.96 -6.74
C SER A 87 -2.32 12.79 -7.85
N LEU A 88 -2.77 12.76 -9.12
CA LEU A 88 -1.91 12.73 -10.28
C LEU A 88 -1.06 14.00 -10.42
N ALA A 89 -1.64 15.18 -10.13
CA ALA A 89 -0.87 16.42 -10.11
C ALA A 89 0.31 16.36 -9.14
N ARG A 90 0.09 15.80 -7.94
CA ARG A 90 1.15 15.56 -6.95
C ARG A 90 2.18 14.57 -7.47
N GLN A 91 1.75 13.47 -8.10
CA GLN A 91 2.66 12.48 -8.67
C GLN A 91 3.56 13.10 -9.76
N VAL A 92 3.01 13.88 -10.68
CA VAL A 92 3.78 14.59 -11.72
C VAL A 92 4.81 15.55 -11.12
N ARG A 93 4.46 16.27 -10.04
CA ARG A 93 5.44 17.11 -9.33
C ARG A 93 6.56 16.30 -8.68
N ASN A 94 6.25 15.11 -8.16
CA ASN A 94 7.24 14.23 -7.56
C ASN A 94 8.20 13.64 -8.62
N LEU A 95 7.75 13.43 -9.86
CA LEU A 95 8.62 12.99 -10.96
C LEU A 95 9.79 13.94 -11.21
N ALA A 96 9.57 15.24 -11.03
CA ALA A 96 10.61 16.27 -11.18
C ALA A 96 11.80 16.07 -10.23
N GLN A 97 11.63 15.28 -9.17
CA GLN A 97 12.66 15.00 -8.17
C GLN A 97 13.52 13.79 -8.52
N LEU A 98 13.17 13.00 -9.54
CA LEU A 98 13.91 11.77 -9.88
C LEU A 98 15.19 12.03 -10.70
N PRO A 99 15.19 12.88 -11.75
CA PRO A 99 16.34 12.99 -12.64
C PRO A 99 17.64 13.33 -11.90
N GLY A 100 18.68 12.53 -12.14
CA GLY A 100 20.01 12.74 -11.57
C GLY A 100 20.16 12.42 -10.08
N ARG A 101 19.14 11.88 -9.40
CA ARG A 101 19.25 11.51 -7.97
C ARG A 101 20.01 10.21 -7.68
N SER A 102 20.01 9.28 -8.62
CA SER A 102 20.61 7.95 -8.46
C SER A 102 21.01 7.40 -9.82
N ALA A 103 21.84 6.36 -9.88
CA ALA A 103 22.26 5.80 -11.18
C ALA A 103 21.09 5.18 -11.99
N ASP A 104 20.07 4.69 -11.29
CA ASP A 104 18.86 4.05 -11.81
C ASP A 104 17.67 5.02 -11.96
N TRP A 105 17.93 6.34 -11.93
CA TRP A 105 16.86 7.33 -12.08
C TRP A 105 16.03 7.17 -13.36
N PRO A 106 16.59 6.78 -14.54
CA PRO A 106 15.80 6.61 -15.75
C PRO A 106 14.77 5.49 -15.62
N GLU A 107 15.15 4.36 -15.03
CA GLU A 107 14.29 3.21 -14.80
C GLU A 107 13.17 3.56 -13.82
N ARG A 108 13.49 4.25 -12.72
CA ARG A 108 12.51 4.73 -11.73
C ARG A 108 11.50 5.69 -12.37
N LEU A 109 11.99 6.63 -13.18
CA LEU A 109 11.12 7.57 -13.88
C LEU A 109 10.20 6.83 -14.85
N LEU A 110 10.73 5.87 -15.62
CA LEU A 110 9.93 5.10 -16.57
C LEU A 110 8.84 4.26 -15.87
N LEU A 111 9.15 3.66 -14.72
CA LEU A 111 8.17 2.92 -13.92
C LEU A 111 7.01 3.84 -13.50
N GLU A 112 7.32 5.00 -12.96
CA GLU A 112 6.32 5.98 -12.53
C GLU A 112 5.47 6.52 -13.69
N LEU A 113 6.10 6.82 -14.83
CA LEU A 113 5.39 7.25 -16.05
C LEU A 113 4.47 6.13 -16.59
N SER A 114 4.92 4.87 -16.51
CA SER A 114 4.16 3.71 -16.96
C SER A 114 2.92 3.49 -16.11
N GLU A 115 3.02 3.72 -14.80
CA GLU A 115 1.86 3.64 -13.90
C GLU A 115 0.83 4.74 -14.17
N ILE A 116 1.28 5.98 -14.44
CA ILE A 116 0.38 7.06 -14.86
C ILE A 116 -0.30 6.69 -16.17
N HIS A 117 0.46 6.17 -17.14
CA HIS A 117 -0.10 5.73 -18.42
C HIS A 117 -1.13 4.61 -18.24
N LEU A 118 -0.86 3.63 -17.35
CA LEU A 118 -1.80 2.57 -17.02
C LEU A 118 -3.10 3.13 -16.44
N LEU A 119 -3.03 4.13 -15.54
CA LEU A 119 -4.21 4.80 -15.00
C LEU A 119 -5.02 5.51 -16.08
N ILE A 120 -4.35 6.20 -17.01
CA ILE A 120 -5.01 6.85 -18.15
C ILE A 120 -5.75 5.81 -19.01
N GLN A 121 -5.10 4.69 -19.37
CA GLN A 121 -5.74 3.64 -20.18
C GLN A 121 -6.92 3.01 -19.44
N ALA A 122 -6.78 2.78 -18.13
CA ALA A 122 -7.87 2.25 -17.31
C ALA A 122 -9.06 3.22 -17.25
N TYR A 123 -8.80 4.53 -17.12
CA TYR A 123 -9.85 5.55 -17.10
C TYR A 123 -10.63 5.63 -18.43
N LYS A 124 -9.97 5.42 -19.58
CA LYS A 124 -10.66 5.38 -20.89
C LYS A 124 -11.70 4.26 -20.98
N GLN A 125 -11.51 3.18 -20.23
CA GLN A 125 -12.40 2.02 -20.20
C GLN A 125 -13.27 1.99 -18.94
N PHE A 126 -13.28 3.07 -18.15
CA PHE A 126 -13.83 3.12 -16.79
C PHE A 126 -15.22 2.49 -16.66
N ASP A 127 -16.16 2.87 -17.52
CA ASP A 127 -17.56 2.40 -17.44
C ASP A 127 -17.73 0.90 -17.73
N GLN A 128 -16.70 0.23 -18.25
CA GLN A 128 -16.69 -1.22 -18.54
C GLN A 128 -16.00 -2.04 -17.44
N LEU A 129 -15.33 -1.39 -16.49
CA LEU A 129 -14.58 -2.06 -15.44
C LEU A 129 -15.46 -2.46 -14.27
N GLU A 130 -15.03 -3.50 -13.55
CA GLU A 130 -15.70 -3.93 -12.32
C GLU A 130 -15.73 -2.79 -11.28
N PRO A 131 -16.79 -2.69 -10.46
CA PRO A 131 -16.97 -1.51 -9.62
C PRO A 131 -15.87 -1.32 -8.55
N GLY A 132 -15.23 -2.41 -8.11
CA GLY A 132 -14.06 -2.32 -7.22
C GLY A 132 -12.88 -1.61 -7.89
N LEU A 133 -12.63 -1.91 -9.17
CA LEU A 133 -11.54 -1.28 -9.93
C LEU A 133 -11.89 0.16 -10.33
N GLN A 134 -13.17 0.45 -10.58
CA GLN A 134 -13.65 1.83 -10.74
C GLN A 134 -13.36 2.67 -9.48
N ALA A 135 -13.59 2.10 -8.30
CA ALA A 135 -13.24 2.75 -7.05
C ALA A 135 -11.72 2.97 -6.95
N ASP A 136 -10.90 1.97 -7.27
CA ASP A 136 -9.43 2.09 -7.25
C ASP A 136 -8.91 3.18 -8.20
N ILE A 137 -9.51 3.34 -9.38
CA ILE A 137 -9.20 4.42 -10.33
C ILE A 137 -9.57 5.78 -9.72
N HIS A 138 -10.76 5.90 -9.13
CA HIS A 138 -11.17 7.12 -8.44
C HIS A 138 -10.18 7.49 -7.33
N TRP A 139 -9.77 6.52 -6.52
CA TRP A 139 -8.73 6.72 -5.51
C TRP A 139 -7.42 7.24 -6.11
N ALA A 140 -6.95 6.61 -7.18
CA ALA A 140 -5.69 6.95 -7.82
C ALA A 140 -5.68 8.38 -8.39
N ILE A 141 -6.81 8.87 -8.91
CA ILE A 141 -6.94 10.28 -9.36
C ILE A 141 -7.21 11.27 -8.21
N GLY A 142 -7.53 10.78 -7.01
CA GLY A 142 -7.72 11.58 -5.79
C GLY A 142 -9.17 11.81 -5.37
N TRP A 143 -10.10 11.00 -5.88
CA TRP A 143 -11.52 11.03 -5.52
C TRP A 143 -11.81 9.99 -4.45
N VAL A 144 -11.95 10.47 -3.22
CA VAL A 144 -12.18 9.62 -2.04
C VAL A 144 -13.68 9.54 -1.76
N PRO A 145 -14.24 8.34 -1.45
CA PRO A 145 -15.63 8.22 -1.02
C PRO A 145 -15.91 9.07 0.23
N SER A 146 -17.11 9.68 0.28
CA SER A 146 -17.54 10.43 1.46
C SER A 146 -17.89 9.49 2.62
N ASP A 147 -17.85 10.01 3.85
CA ASP A 147 -18.27 9.25 5.05
C ASP A 147 -19.71 8.74 4.94
N ALA A 148 -20.57 9.48 4.23
CA ALA A 148 -21.93 9.05 3.96
C ALA A 148 -21.99 7.79 3.09
N ALA A 149 -21.14 7.68 2.07
CA ALA A 149 -21.05 6.49 1.23
C ALA A 149 -20.52 5.27 2.01
N LEU A 150 -19.61 5.50 2.97
CA LEU A 150 -19.10 4.44 3.84
C LEU A 150 -20.14 3.87 4.80
N ARG A 151 -21.11 4.67 5.26
CA ARG A 151 -22.15 4.19 6.18
C ARG A 151 -23.00 3.04 5.62
N HIS A 152 -23.05 2.90 4.29
CA HIS A 152 -23.80 1.85 3.61
C HIS A 152 -22.95 0.60 3.29
N GLN A 153 -21.64 0.65 3.55
CA GLN A 153 -20.76 -0.48 3.34
C GLN A 153 -20.90 -1.51 4.48
N PRO A 154 -20.65 -2.81 4.20
CA PRO A 154 -20.67 -3.84 5.23
C PRO A 154 -19.67 -3.55 6.36
N GLN A 155 -20.16 -3.63 7.59
CA GLN A 155 -19.33 -3.50 8.79
C GLN A 155 -18.67 -4.82 9.14
N VAL A 156 -17.40 -4.77 9.53
CA VAL A 156 -16.57 -5.92 9.91
C VAL A 156 -16.20 -5.74 11.38
N ALA A 157 -17.00 -6.34 12.26
CA ALA A 157 -16.68 -6.44 13.68
C ALA A 157 -15.64 -7.53 13.88
N GLY A 158 -14.56 -7.21 14.59
CA GLY A 158 -13.46 -8.14 14.79
C GLY A 158 -12.53 -7.75 15.91
N ARG A 159 -11.54 -8.61 16.15
CA ARG A 159 -10.42 -8.40 17.08
C ARG A 159 -9.17 -8.17 16.24
N TRP A 160 -8.63 -6.96 16.30
CA TRP A 160 -7.60 -6.49 15.38
C TRP A 160 -6.27 -6.31 16.10
N LEU A 161 -5.30 -7.18 15.83
CA LEU A 161 -3.93 -6.99 16.28
C LEU A 161 -3.32 -5.77 15.61
N VAL A 162 -2.78 -4.83 16.40
CA VAL A 162 -2.06 -3.67 15.88
C VAL A 162 -0.63 -4.08 15.52
N LEU A 163 -0.33 -4.08 14.22
CA LEU A 163 1.00 -4.42 13.71
C LEU A 163 1.98 -3.25 13.81
N GLY A 164 1.50 -2.01 13.74
CA GLY A 164 2.34 -0.83 13.79
C GLY A 164 1.90 0.26 12.85
N SER A 165 2.65 1.36 12.86
CA SER A 165 2.32 2.51 12.04
C SER A 165 3.56 3.15 11.43
N ARG A 166 3.37 3.78 10.27
CA ARG A 166 4.34 4.64 9.62
C ARG A 166 3.81 6.06 9.61
N GLU A 167 4.58 6.97 10.19
CA GLU A 167 4.32 8.40 10.09
C GLU A 167 5.12 9.00 8.92
N SER A 168 4.49 9.90 8.19
CA SER A 168 5.13 10.70 7.15
C SER A 168 4.72 12.15 7.26
N LYS A 169 5.63 13.05 6.89
CA LYS A 169 5.40 14.48 6.88
C LYS A 169 5.21 14.94 5.44
N GLU A 170 4.05 15.51 5.16
CA GLU A 170 3.79 16.26 3.94
C GLU A 170 3.75 17.76 4.29
N VAL A 171 3.83 18.64 3.28
CA VAL A 171 3.83 20.10 3.52
C VAL A 171 2.55 20.51 4.25
N GLY A 172 2.70 20.91 5.51
CA GLY A 172 1.60 21.36 6.38
C GLY A 172 0.75 20.24 7.01
N GLN A 173 1.04 18.96 6.76
CA GLN A 173 0.23 17.84 7.22
C GLN A 173 1.08 16.65 7.68
N HIS A 174 0.66 16.00 8.76
CA HIS A 174 1.22 14.74 9.21
C HIS A 174 0.25 13.61 8.88
N LEU A 175 0.75 12.58 8.23
CA LEU A 175 0.00 11.38 7.87
C LEU A 175 0.50 10.21 8.72
N ARG A 176 -0.42 9.47 9.33
CA ARG A 176 -0.13 8.18 9.98
C ARG A 176 -0.90 7.09 9.25
N ARG A 177 -0.18 6.07 8.79
CA ARG A 177 -0.77 4.81 8.31
C ARG A 177 -0.54 3.75 9.36
N SER A 178 -1.62 3.20 9.91
CA SER A 178 -1.60 2.12 10.89
C SER A 178 -2.09 0.83 10.23
N TYR A 179 -1.39 -0.27 10.45
CA TYR A 179 -1.75 -1.58 9.91
C TYR A 179 -2.26 -2.50 11.01
N LEU A 180 -3.38 -3.15 10.73
CA LEU A 180 -4.09 -4.04 11.63
C LEU A 180 -4.27 -5.42 10.98
N LEU A 181 -4.28 -6.47 11.80
CA LEU A 181 -4.56 -7.85 11.39
C LEU A 181 -5.73 -8.42 12.20
N GLU A 182 -6.79 -8.85 11.52
CA GLU A 182 -7.89 -9.54 12.17
C GLU A 182 -7.45 -10.93 12.65
N MET A 183 -7.56 -11.17 13.96
CA MET A 183 -7.08 -12.39 14.60
C MET A 183 -7.77 -13.66 14.08
N ALA A 184 -9.06 -13.56 13.72
CA ALA A 184 -9.89 -14.69 13.34
C ALA A 184 -9.61 -15.19 11.92
N THR A 185 -9.36 -14.28 10.97
CA THR A 185 -9.28 -14.62 9.54
C THR A 185 -7.96 -14.26 8.88
N GLY A 186 -7.08 -13.51 9.56
CA GLY A 186 -5.86 -12.97 8.98
C GLY A 186 -6.11 -11.80 8.03
N ARG A 187 -7.32 -11.22 8.01
CA ARG A 187 -7.65 -10.05 7.17
C ARG A 187 -6.84 -8.83 7.61
N LEU A 188 -6.21 -8.16 6.65
CA LEU A 188 -5.43 -6.94 6.89
C LEU A 188 -6.29 -5.68 6.71
N ALA A 189 -6.04 -4.67 7.55
CA ALA A 189 -6.62 -3.34 7.40
C ALA A 189 -5.54 -2.26 7.49
N GLN A 190 -5.72 -1.18 6.73
CA GLN A 190 -4.94 0.04 6.84
C GLN A 190 -5.86 1.19 7.26
N ILE A 191 -5.55 1.80 8.40
CA ILE A 191 -6.20 3.03 8.87
C ILE A 191 -5.26 4.20 8.56
N THR A 192 -5.81 5.24 7.93
CA THR A 192 -5.05 6.44 7.56
C THR A 192 -5.62 7.63 8.30
N GLU A 193 -4.81 8.23 9.18
CA GLU A 193 -5.17 9.46 9.90
C GLU A 193 -4.29 10.62 9.43
N GLN A 194 -4.93 11.79 9.27
CA GLN A 194 -4.27 13.03 8.90
C GLN A 194 -4.46 14.04 10.01
N LYS A 195 -3.42 14.80 10.31
CA LYS A 195 -3.48 15.86 11.31
C LYS A 195 -2.65 17.06 10.90
N GLN A 196 -3.04 18.22 11.40
CA GLN A 196 -2.18 19.39 11.38
C GLN A 196 -1.13 19.27 12.48
N ALA A 197 0.01 19.95 12.33
CA ALA A 197 1.20 19.73 13.17
C ALA A 197 0.99 19.87 14.70
N ARG A 198 -0.12 20.48 15.15
CA ARG A 198 -0.41 20.78 16.57
C ARG A 198 -1.45 19.88 17.23
N THR A 199 -2.11 18.98 16.51
CA THR A 199 -3.14 18.10 17.08
C THR A 199 -2.60 16.70 17.38
N GLY A 200 -3.27 15.97 18.28
CA GLY A 200 -3.08 14.53 18.47
C GLY A 200 -3.70 13.73 17.31
N TYR A 201 -3.45 12.42 17.29
CA TYR A 201 -4.26 11.50 16.48
C TYR A 201 -5.51 11.10 17.25
N GLU A 202 -6.58 10.70 16.55
CA GLU A 202 -7.89 10.47 17.16
C GLU A 202 -7.96 9.10 17.84
N THR A 203 -7.39 8.07 17.20
CA THR A 203 -7.41 6.70 17.73
C THR A 203 -6.03 6.33 18.26
N ASP A 204 -5.97 5.64 19.39
CA ASP A 204 -4.71 5.02 19.83
C ASP A 204 -4.59 3.61 19.22
N PHE A 205 -3.44 3.32 18.62
CA PHE A 205 -3.12 2.03 18.03
C PHE A 205 -1.85 1.50 18.69
N PRO A 206 -1.94 0.93 19.91
CA PRO A 206 -0.78 0.42 20.62
C PRO A 206 -0.31 -0.91 20.00
N VAL A 207 0.91 -0.90 19.46
CA VAL A 207 1.52 -2.08 18.82
C VAL A 207 1.53 -3.28 19.75
N GLY A 208 1.16 -4.43 19.18
CA GLY A 208 1.10 -5.70 19.90
C GLY A 208 -0.06 -5.85 20.86
N GLN A 209 -1.00 -4.91 20.87
CA GLN A 209 -2.30 -5.10 21.48
C GLN A 209 -3.35 -5.46 20.43
N VAL A 210 -4.42 -6.07 20.90
CA VAL A 210 -5.61 -6.35 20.10
C VAL A 210 -6.63 -5.26 20.39
N LEU A 211 -7.19 -4.67 19.34
CA LEU A 211 -8.25 -3.69 19.43
C LEU A 211 -9.58 -4.36 19.02
N PRO A 212 -10.53 -4.56 19.94
CA PRO A 212 -11.90 -4.88 19.57
C PRO A 212 -12.49 -3.71 18.80
N ALA A 213 -12.76 -3.88 17.51
CA ALA A 213 -13.22 -2.79 16.66
C ALA A 213 -14.13 -3.27 15.54
N THR A 214 -15.03 -2.38 15.15
CA THR A 214 -15.83 -2.51 13.94
C THR A 214 -15.25 -1.60 12.87
N LEU A 215 -14.82 -2.19 11.76
CA LEU A 215 -14.24 -1.48 10.63
C LEU A 215 -15.20 -1.46 9.45
N VAL A 216 -15.04 -0.48 8.59
CA VAL A 216 -15.69 -0.43 7.28
C VAL A 216 -14.64 -0.20 6.20
N TYR A 217 -14.60 -1.09 5.22
CA TYR A 217 -13.61 -1.02 4.14
C TYR A 217 -14.07 -0.05 3.07
N TYR A 218 -13.13 0.72 2.54
CA TYR A 218 -13.41 1.51 1.35
C TYR A 218 -13.53 0.57 0.14
N PRO A 219 -14.44 0.87 -0.82
CA PRO A 219 -14.55 0.08 -2.04
C PRO A 219 -13.22 -0.01 -2.78
N SER A 220 -12.87 -1.23 -3.19
CA SER A 220 -11.64 -1.56 -3.90
C SER A 220 -11.73 -2.98 -4.47
N ASN A 221 -10.99 -3.27 -5.53
CA ASN A 221 -10.81 -4.64 -6.01
C ASN A 221 -9.79 -5.44 -5.18
N ALA A 222 -8.98 -4.76 -4.36
CA ALA A 222 -8.11 -5.37 -3.35
C ALA A 222 -8.23 -4.62 -2.01
N PRO A 223 -9.34 -4.81 -1.25
CA PRO A 223 -9.62 -4.03 -0.06
C PRO A 223 -8.52 -4.13 1.01
N LEU A 224 -7.98 -2.97 1.39
CA LEU A 224 -7.03 -2.83 2.49
C LEU A 224 -7.38 -1.61 3.35
N ARG A 225 -7.66 -0.47 2.71
CA ARG A 225 -8.00 0.76 3.44
C ARG A 225 -9.35 0.62 4.12
N ALA A 226 -9.42 0.99 5.39
CA ALA A 226 -10.64 0.97 6.19
C ALA A 226 -10.77 2.23 7.06
N ALA A 227 -12.00 2.50 7.50
CA ALA A 227 -12.31 3.47 8.53
C ALA A 227 -12.80 2.75 9.79
N VAL A 228 -12.49 3.31 10.95
CA VAL A 228 -12.96 2.80 12.25
C VAL A 228 -14.38 3.32 12.47
N VAL A 229 -15.34 2.41 12.69
CA VAL A 229 -16.72 2.76 13.06
C VAL A 229 -16.84 2.87 14.58
N THR A 230 -16.35 1.85 15.28
CA THR A 230 -16.24 1.82 16.74
C THR A 230 -14.95 1.11 17.14
N ALA A 231 -14.36 1.55 18.25
CA ALA A 231 -13.21 0.92 18.87
C ALA A 231 -13.45 0.81 20.38
N GLY A 232 -13.18 -0.38 20.93
CA GLY A 232 -13.17 -0.64 22.36
C GLY A 232 -11.78 -0.39 22.97
N GLU A 233 -11.62 -0.79 24.23
CA GLU A 233 -10.33 -0.70 24.91
C GLU A 233 -9.34 -1.74 24.35
N PRO A 234 -8.08 -1.35 24.08
CA PRO A 234 -7.02 -2.29 23.72
C PRO A 234 -6.79 -3.35 24.80
N GLU A 235 -6.57 -4.59 24.37
CA GLU A 235 -6.30 -5.73 25.24
C GLU A 235 -4.98 -6.42 24.86
N PRO A 236 -4.30 -7.11 25.80
CA PRO A 236 -3.09 -7.86 25.49
C PRO A 236 -3.32 -8.85 24.35
N ALA A 237 -2.41 -8.90 23.37
CA ALA A 237 -2.48 -9.93 22.35
C ALA A 237 -2.30 -11.32 22.99
N GLY A 238 -3.17 -12.25 22.60
CA GLY A 238 -2.95 -13.67 22.82
C GLY A 238 -1.89 -14.22 21.85
N THR A 239 -1.83 -15.54 21.71
CA THR A 239 -0.89 -16.20 20.80
C THR A 239 -1.14 -15.78 19.35
N PHE A 240 -0.09 -15.32 18.67
CA PHE A 240 -0.13 -15.01 17.24
C PHE A 240 -0.23 -16.30 16.43
N ASN A 241 -1.15 -16.36 15.47
CA ASN A 241 -1.25 -17.50 14.57
C ASN A 241 -0.21 -17.35 13.44
N PRO A 242 0.83 -18.21 13.37
CA PRO A 242 1.86 -18.10 12.34
C PRO A 242 1.33 -18.35 10.92
N ALA A 243 0.11 -18.87 10.75
CA ALA A 243 -0.52 -18.99 9.43
C ALA A 243 -0.79 -17.63 8.77
N TRP A 244 -0.84 -16.54 9.54
CA TRP A 244 -1.00 -15.17 9.02
C TRP A 244 0.32 -14.52 8.58
N SER A 245 1.43 -15.26 8.65
CA SER A 245 2.75 -14.82 8.20
C SER A 245 3.17 -15.50 6.90
N GLN A 246 3.93 -14.78 6.08
CA GLN A 246 4.51 -15.32 4.86
C GLN A 246 5.77 -16.14 5.18
N PRO A 247 5.87 -17.37 4.65
CA PRO A 247 6.90 -18.33 5.05
C PRO A 247 8.32 -18.00 4.60
N ASP A 248 8.43 -17.19 3.54
CA ASP A 248 9.68 -16.71 2.96
C ASP A 248 9.40 -15.45 2.12
N LEU A 249 10.46 -14.75 1.66
CA LEU A 249 10.31 -13.50 0.93
C LEU A 249 9.67 -13.71 -0.44
N ARG A 250 9.86 -14.87 -1.07
CA ARG A 250 9.24 -15.19 -2.35
C ARG A 250 7.72 -15.30 -2.24
N ALA A 251 7.22 -15.98 -1.22
CA ALA A 251 5.79 -16.05 -0.93
C ALA A 251 5.22 -14.66 -0.62
N ALA A 252 5.99 -13.81 0.07
CA ALA A 252 5.59 -12.43 0.35
C ALA A 252 5.48 -11.57 -0.93
N LEU A 253 6.47 -11.64 -1.81
CA LEU A 253 6.42 -10.95 -3.11
C LEU A 253 5.32 -11.51 -4.02
N ALA A 254 5.07 -12.82 -3.99
CA ALA A 254 3.97 -13.42 -4.74
C ALA A 254 2.59 -12.96 -4.23
N ALA A 255 2.42 -12.86 -2.91
CA ALA A 255 1.21 -12.31 -2.30
C ALA A 255 1.00 -10.84 -2.72
N PHE A 256 2.06 -10.03 -2.66
CA PHE A 256 2.00 -8.63 -3.14
C PHE A 256 1.69 -8.55 -4.65
N GLY A 257 2.28 -9.41 -5.47
CA GLY A 257 1.96 -9.50 -6.90
C GLY A 257 0.49 -9.83 -7.17
N ALA A 258 -0.11 -10.70 -6.36
CA ALA A 258 -1.55 -11.00 -6.45
C ALA A 258 -2.42 -9.79 -6.08
N ILE A 259 -1.96 -8.92 -5.16
CA ILE A 259 -2.63 -7.65 -4.85
C ILE A 259 -2.50 -6.69 -6.03
N LEU A 260 -1.31 -6.53 -6.60
CA LEU A 260 -1.09 -5.66 -7.77
C LEU A 260 -1.90 -6.10 -8.99
N SER A 261 -2.12 -7.40 -9.18
CA SER A 261 -2.98 -7.91 -10.26
C SER A 261 -4.45 -7.53 -10.11
N GLN A 262 -4.90 -7.24 -8.88
CA GLN A 262 -6.27 -6.83 -8.58
C GLN A 262 -6.41 -5.31 -8.52
N ASN A 263 -5.44 -4.63 -7.90
CA ASN A 263 -5.36 -3.18 -7.81
C ASN A 263 -3.91 -2.72 -8.08
N PRO A 264 -3.59 -2.31 -9.32
CA PRO A 264 -2.24 -1.88 -9.70
C PRO A 264 -1.72 -0.65 -8.95
N TRP A 265 -2.60 0.15 -8.33
CA TRP A 265 -2.24 1.39 -7.65
C TRP A 265 -2.04 1.22 -6.13
N GLN A 266 -2.20 0.00 -5.59
CA GLN A 266 -1.94 -0.33 -4.19
C GLN A 266 -0.43 -0.51 -3.94
N ARG A 267 0.31 0.61 -3.94
CA ARG A 267 1.78 0.60 -3.81
C ARG A 267 2.30 0.18 -2.44
N GLN A 268 1.51 0.43 -1.40
CA GLN A 268 1.91 0.14 -0.02
C GLN A 268 1.09 -1.03 0.49
N TYR A 269 1.78 -2.06 0.98
CA TYR A 269 1.13 -3.26 1.49
C TYR A 269 1.85 -3.80 2.72
N PRO A 270 1.14 -4.17 3.78
CA PRO A 270 1.75 -4.77 4.95
C PRO A 270 2.15 -6.23 4.65
N LEU A 271 3.38 -6.59 5.00
CA LEU A 271 3.89 -7.95 4.99
C LEU A 271 4.20 -8.38 6.43
N ILE A 272 3.93 -9.65 6.74
CA ILE A 272 4.28 -10.28 8.02
C ILE A 272 5.21 -11.44 7.71
N LEU A 273 6.51 -11.18 7.74
CA LEU A 273 7.56 -12.09 7.30
C LEU A 273 8.04 -12.94 8.48
N ARG A 274 7.92 -14.27 8.43
CA ARG A 274 8.51 -15.13 9.47
C ARG A 274 9.91 -15.59 9.09
N GLU A 275 10.70 -15.95 10.10
CA GLU A 275 12.04 -16.51 9.92
C GLU A 275 12.99 -15.58 9.12
N VAL A 276 12.88 -14.27 9.34
CA VAL A 276 13.77 -13.28 8.71
C VAL A 276 14.84 -12.78 9.67
N THR A 277 16.06 -12.64 9.16
CA THR A 277 17.22 -12.16 9.93
C THR A 277 17.63 -10.78 9.43
N PRO A 278 17.68 -9.74 10.28
CA PRO A 278 18.21 -8.44 9.91
C PRO A 278 19.73 -8.54 9.71
N LEU A 279 20.24 -7.89 8.66
CA LEU A 279 21.66 -7.84 8.37
C LEU A 279 22.06 -6.52 7.72
N GLN A 280 23.32 -6.15 7.89
CA GLN A 280 23.90 -4.96 7.28
C GLN A 280 24.98 -5.36 6.27
N ARG A 281 24.94 -4.77 5.07
CA ARG A 281 25.97 -4.93 4.02
C ARG A 281 26.25 -3.59 3.36
N GLN A 282 27.52 -3.24 3.21
CA GLN A 282 27.96 -2.01 2.52
C GLN A 282 27.18 -0.75 2.96
N ASN A 283 26.96 -0.62 4.28
CA ASN A 283 26.22 0.48 4.90
C ASN A 283 24.70 0.56 4.59
N ALA A 284 24.14 -0.48 3.95
CA ALA A 284 22.71 -0.65 3.74
C ALA A 284 22.16 -1.80 4.61
N TRP A 285 20.88 -1.71 4.94
CA TRP A 285 20.17 -2.67 5.79
C TRP A 285 19.24 -3.54 4.98
N TYR A 286 19.16 -4.80 5.39
CA TYR A 286 18.37 -5.83 4.73
C TYR A 286 17.72 -6.74 5.75
N VAL A 287 16.68 -7.45 5.31
CA VAL A 287 16.25 -8.69 5.93
C VAL A 287 16.46 -9.83 4.96
N ALA A 288 17.00 -10.95 5.44
CA ALA A 288 17.15 -12.16 4.66
C ALA A 288 16.30 -13.29 5.22
N ASP A 289 15.76 -14.14 4.35
CA ASP A 289 15.11 -15.38 4.75
C ASP A 289 16.09 -16.57 4.76
N GLN A 290 15.58 -17.70 5.23
CA GLN A 290 16.28 -18.99 5.23
C GLN A 290 16.71 -19.51 3.84
N ARG A 291 16.21 -18.94 2.74
CA ARG A 291 16.56 -19.30 1.36
C ARG A 291 17.73 -18.46 0.82
N GLY A 292 18.18 -17.47 1.59
CA GLY A 292 19.21 -16.52 1.19
C GLY A 292 18.70 -15.41 0.27
N GLU A 293 17.38 -15.31 0.08
CA GLU A 293 16.76 -14.14 -0.56
C GLU A 293 16.79 -12.98 0.44
N TRP A 294 16.84 -11.74 -0.06
CA TRP A 294 16.90 -10.56 0.81
C TRP A 294 16.12 -9.39 0.22
N LEU A 295 15.53 -8.58 1.10
CA LEU A 295 14.86 -7.33 0.78
C LEU A 295 15.52 -6.18 1.53
N ALA A 296 15.69 -5.06 0.85
CA ALA A 296 16.28 -3.85 1.42
C ALA A 296 15.32 -3.16 2.39
N ILE A 297 15.85 -2.66 3.50
CA ILE A 297 15.15 -1.77 4.41
C ILE A 297 15.33 -0.33 3.92
N ASP A 298 14.24 0.44 3.93
CA ASP A 298 14.21 1.86 3.62
C ASP A 298 15.23 2.61 4.49
N PRO A 299 16.21 3.33 3.91
CA PRO A 299 17.21 4.08 4.67
C PRO A 299 16.63 5.19 5.56
N GLY A 300 15.40 5.63 5.28
CA GLY A 300 14.64 6.53 6.12
C GLY A 300 14.03 5.88 7.36
N CYS A 301 14.05 4.54 7.45
CA CYS A 301 13.66 3.83 8.66
C CYS A 301 14.56 4.26 9.81
N PRO A 302 14.00 4.80 10.90
CA PRO A 302 14.81 5.49 11.90
C PRO A 302 15.76 4.54 12.64
N GLU A 303 15.47 3.24 12.73
CA GLU A 303 16.16 2.35 13.68
C GLU A 303 16.29 0.88 13.26
N PRO A 304 17.04 0.58 12.19
CA PRO A 304 17.33 -0.80 11.83
C PRO A 304 18.18 -1.52 12.91
N TRP A 305 18.90 -0.77 13.76
CA TRP A 305 19.65 -1.32 14.89
C TRP A 305 18.75 -1.88 15.99
N THR A 306 17.60 -1.27 16.27
CA THR A 306 16.61 -1.79 17.23
C THR A 306 16.12 -3.17 16.78
N LEU A 307 15.90 -3.36 15.48
CA LEU A 307 15.54 -4.65 14.91
C LEU A 307 16.65 -5.69 15.13
N LEU A 308 17.92 -5.33 14.87
CA LEU A 308 19.05 -6.21 15.14
C LEU A 308 19.17 -6.58 16.63
N ALA A 309 18.99 -5.60 17.53
CA ALA A 309 19.06 -5.81 18.97
C ALA A 309 17.97 -6.79 19.46
N TYR A 310 16.74 -6.63 18.99
CA TYR A 310 15.65 -7.57 19.30
C TYR A 310 15.90 -8.96 18.73
N SER A 311 16.49 -9.07 17.53
CA SER A 311 16.79 -10.35 16.91
C SER A 311 17.90 -11.15 17.62
N GLY A 312 18.85 -10.46 18.26
CA GLY A 312 20.08 -11.09 18.75
C GLY A 312 20.86 -11.85 17.66
N GLY A 313 20.68 -11.48 16.39
CA GLY A 313 21.24 -12.19 15.23
C GLY A 313 20.50 -13.47 14.85
N ARG A 314 19.34 -13.75 15.43
CA ARG A 314 18.50 -14.91 15.11
C ARG A 314 17.32 -14.50 14.22
N PRO A 315 16.75 -15.45 13.47
CA PRO A 315 15.50 -15.21 12.74
C PRO A 315 14.37 -14.77 13.69
N LEU A 316 13.53 -13.85 13.24
CA LEU A 316 12.33 -13.40 13.94
C LEU A 316 11.16 -13.24 12.97
N THR A 317 9.97 -12.96 13.51
CA THR A 317 8.82 -12.53 12.69
C THR A 317 8.74 -11.01 12.64
N LEU A 318 8.67 -10.43 11.45
CA LEU A 318 8.68 -8.99 11.20
C LEU A 318 7.40 -8.56 10.51
N ALA A 319 6.71 -7.55 11.04
CA ALA A 319 5.69 -6.81 10.30
C ALA A 319 6.36 -5.58 9.68
N ALA A 320 6.13 -5.37 8.40
CA ALA A 320 6.72 -4.27 7.65
C ALA A 320 5.75 -3.76 6.58
N GLU A 321 5.83 -2.47 6.25
CA GLU A 321 5.20 -1.93 5.04
C GLU A 321 6.16 -2.13 3.86
N TRP A 322 5.68 -2.74 2.78
CA TRP A 322 6.40 -2.88 1.52
C TRP A 322 5.89 -1.85 0.52
N ASN A 323 6.79 -1.14 -0.16
CA ASN A 323 6.43 -0.13 -1.16
C ASN A 323 6.67 -0.58 -2.63
N GLY A 324 7.04 -1.84 -2.85
CA GLY A 324 7.48 -2.36 -4.15
C GLY A 324 9.00 -2.48 -4.31
N GLU A 325 9.79 -1.82 -3.46
CA GLU A 325 11.26 -1.76 -3.55
C GLU A 325 11.96 -1.91 -2.19
N LEU A 326 11.43 -1.25 -1.17
CA LEU A 326 11.99 -1.12 0.16
C LEU A 326 10.97 -1.51 1.23
N LEU A 327 11.45 -2.17 2.27
CA LEU A 327 10.70 -2.47 3.48
C LEU A 327 10.83 -1.34 4.48
N TRP A 328 9.72 -0.95 5.08
CA TRP A 328 9.68 -0.16 6.29
C TRP A 328 9.28 -1.06 7.47
N PRO A 329 10.23 -1.53 8.30
CA PRO A 329 9.94 -2.26 9.51
C PRO A 329 8.98 -1.50 10.44
N LEU A 330 7.91 -2.16 10.90
CA LEU A 330 6.90 -1.58 11.80
C LEU A 330 7.05 -2.13 13.21
N SER A 331 7.09 -3.46 13.32
CA SER A 331 7.22 -4.19 14.58
C SER A 331 7.85 -5.55 14.36
N ALA A 332 8.39 -6.13 15.43
CA ALA A 332 8.91 -7.49 15.44
C ALA A 332 8.18 -8.33 16.50
N CYS A 333 7.98 -9.61 16.25
CA CYS A 333 7.51 -10.57 17.24
C CYS A 333 8.72 -11.21 17.93
N VAL A 334 8.85 -10.97 19.23
CA VAL A 334 9.91 -11.48 20.12
C VAL A 334 9.23 -12.14 21.31
N ASP A 335 9.56 -13.40 21.60
CA ASP A 335 8.93 -14.18 22.69
C ASP A 335 7.39 -14.11 22.67
N ASP A 336 6.79 -14.34 21.49
CA ASP A 336 5.35 -14.25 21.21
C ASP A 336 4.71 -12.87 21.46
N ARG A 337 5.53 -11.81 21.56
CA ARG A 337 5.06 -10.43 21.76
C ARG A 337 5.52 -9.53 20.63
N TRP A 338 4.57 -8.79 20.09
CA TRP A 338 4.84 -7.76 19.10
C TRP A 338 5.38 -6.51 19.78
N VAL A 339 6.59 -6.11 19.42
CA VAL A 339 7.27 -4.92 19.93
C VAL A 339 7.46 -3.92 18.80
N GLU A 340 7.14 -2.66 19.08
CA GLU A 340 7.33 -1.58 18.13
C GLU A 340 8.81 -1.25 17.95
N LEU A 341 9.20 -1.00 16.70
CA LEU A 341 10.56 -0.59 16.35
C LEU A 341 10.67 0.93 16.49
N ARG A 342 10.65 1.42 17.74
CA ARG A 342 10.86 2.83 18.09
C ARG A 342 12.36 3.14 18.30
N PRO A 343 12.76 4.42 18.18
CA PRO A 343 14.02 4.92 18.72
C PRO A 343 14.23 4.46 20.15
N LEU A 344 15.32 3.73 20.38
CA LEU A 344 15.81 3.52 21.74
C LEU A 344 16.14 4.91 22.28
N LYS A 345 15.35 5.37 23.25
CA LYS A 345 15.72 6.55 24.04
C LYS A 345 16.97 6.17 24.84
N VAL A 346 18.14 6.43 24.29
CA VAL A 346 19.39 6.41 25.06
C VAL A 346 19.22 7.49 26.13
N ARG A 347 19.10 7.05 27.38
CA ARG A 347 18.98 7.94 28.54
C ARG A 347 20.33 8.54 28.89
#